data_AF-A0AAU2GP53-F1
#
_entry.id   AF-A0AAU2GP53-F1
#
_cell.length_a   1.000
_cell.length_b   1.000
_cell.length_c   1.000
_cell.angle_alpha   90.00
_cell.angle_beta   90.00
_cell.angle_gamma   90.00
#
_symmetry.space_group_name_H-M   'P 1'
#
loop_
_entity.id
_entity.type
_entity.pdbx_description
1 polymer ?
#
loop_
_entity_poly.entity_id
_entity_poly.type
_entity_poly.pdbx_seq_one_letter_code
_entity_poly.pdbx_strand_id
1 'polypeptide(L)'
;MTEFRLLGPVEAWRDERRLTIEGRKPRALLAALLLERGQVVSAETLIDRVWGDFPPDSARTLVQTYVWVLSRALGDVIETKPAGYRIRVASAGTDRDRFAELADQGAQRPRTADTQRPPRCSPKASTCGVGRRWEGSAGPSPSLPPTWTRNACP
;
A
#
# COMPACT_ATOMS: atom_id res chain seq x y z
N MET A 1 -13.42 -8.48 20.49
CA MET A 1 -12.11 -8.10 19.91
C MET A 1 -12.33 -7.10 18.80
N THR A 2 -11.58 -5.99 18.76
CA THR A 2 -11.73 -4.97 17.71
C THR A 2 -10.65 -5.16 16.66
N GLU A 3 -11.04 -5.37 15.41
CA GLU A 3 -10.18 -5.55 14.25
C GLU A 3 -10.33 -4.37 13.28
N PHE A 4 -9.22 -3.88 12.73
CA PHE A 4 -9.17 -2.78 11.77
C PHE A 4 -8.49 -3.22 10.50
N ARG A 5 -9.14 -2.96 9.35
CA ARG A 5 -8.60 -3.26 8.03
C ARG A 5 -8.19 -1.96 7.35
N LEU A 6 -6.91 -1.87 7.02
CA LEU A 6 -6.28 -0.68 6.42
C LEU A 6 -5.73 -0.94 5.01
N LEU A 7 -5.47 -2.21 4.64
CA LEU A 7 -4.92 -2.58 3.32
C LEU A 7 -5.98 -2.61 2.21
N GLY A 8 -7.06 -1.86 2.38
CA GLY A 8 -8.22 -1.77 1.51
C GLY A 8 -9.13 -0.62 1.93
N PRO A 9 -10.45 -0.70 1.70
CA PRO A 9 -11.38 0.26 2.29
C PRO A 9 -11.19 0.25 3.82
N VAL A 10 -11.06 1.43 4.43
CA VAL A 10 -10.89 1.55 5.89
C VAL A 10 -12.14 1.00 6.57
N GLU A 11 -12.00 -0.14 7.22
CA GLU A 11 -13.08 -0.84 7.91
C GLU A 11 -12.71 -1.08 9.37
N ALA A 12 -13.70 -0.92 10.25
CA ALA A 12 -13.61 -1.30 11.65
C ALA A 12 -14.59 -2.44 11.91
N TRP A 13 -14.14 -3.44 12.65
CA TRP A 13 -14.90 -4.62 13.02
C TRP A 13 -14.82 -4.75 14.54
N ARG A 14 -15.95 -5.01 15.18
CA ARG A 14 -16.01 -5.32 16.60
C ARG A 14 -16.68 -6.67 16.75
N ASP A 15 -15.90 -7.64 17.22
CA ASP A 15 -16.26 -9.05 17.22
C ASP A 15 -16.58 -9.48 15.77
N GLU A 16 -17.82 -9.83 15.48
CA GLU A 16 -18.27 -10.21 14.13
C GLU A 16 -19.06 -9.09 13.43
N ARG A 17 -19.22 -7.93 14.08
CA ARG A 17 -20.02 -6.82 13.55
C ARG A 17 -19.14 -5.78 12.90
N ARG A 18 -19.40 -5.53 11.62
CA ARG A 18 -18.83 -4.40 10.91
C ARG A 18 -19.38 -3.10 11.47
N LEU A 19 -18.50 -2.21 11.91
CA LEU A 19 -18.84 -0.86 12.33
C LEU A 19 -18.81 0.05 11.10
N THR A 20 -19.98 0.57 10.73
CA THR A 20 -20.09 1.51 9.62
C THR A 20 -19.62 2.89 10.07
N ILE A 21 -18.50 3.33 9.50
CA ILE A 21 -18.01 4.70 9.68
C ILE A 21 -18.49 5.50 8.48
N GLU A 22 -19.36 6.47 8.71
CA GLU A 22 -19.90 7.32 7.66
C GLU A 22 -18.92 8.44 7.30
N GLY A 23 -18.75 8.66 5.98
CA GLY A 23 -17.92 9.73 5.45
C GLY A 23 -16.43 9.38 5.23
N ARG A 24 -15.84 10.04 4.23
CA ARG A 24 -14.42 9.88 3.88
C ARG A 24 -13.47 10.48 4.92
N LYS A 25 -13.84 11.65 5.48
CA LYS A 25 -12.99 12.40 6.42
C LYS A 25 -12.86 11.71 7.79
N PRO A 26 -13.93 11.20 8.42
CA PRO A 26 -13.80 10.39 9.65
C PRO A 26 -12.99 9.11 9.45
N ARG A 27 -13.13 8.42 8.30
CA ARG A 27 -12.30 7.26 7.96
C ARG A 27 -10.82 7.62 7.80
N ALA A 28 -10.51 8.73 7.14
CA ALA A 28 -9.14 9.22 7.01
C ALA A 28 -8.53 9.58 8.38
N LEU A 29 -9.32 10.20 9.26
CA LEU A 29 -8.90 10.52 10.63
C LEU A 29 -8.62 9.24 11.45
N LEU A 30 -9.49 8.24 11.35
CA LEU A 30 -9.26 6.94 11.99
C LEU A 30 -7.99 6.28 11.45
N ALA A 31 -7.78 6.29 10.13
CA ALA A 31 -6.57 5.74 9.53
C ALA A 31 -5.31 6.45 10.04
N ALA A 32 -5.33 7.80 10.13
CA ALA A 32 -4.22 8.57 10.69
C ALA A 32 -3.91 8.19 12.14
N LEU A 33 -4.93 7.98 12.97
CA LEU A 33 -4.76 7.52 14.36
C LEU A 33 -4.22 6.09 14.43
N LEU A 34 -4.72 5.18 13.59
CA LEU A 34 -4.27 3.78 13.56
C LEU A 34 -2.81 3.64 13.10
N LEU A 35 -2.34 4.53 12.23
CA LEU A 35 -0.93 4.59 11.81
C LEU A 35 -0.01 4.97 12.98
N GLU A 36 -0.47 5.82 13.89
CA GLU A 36 0.25 6.27 15.08
C GLU A 36 -0.25 5.57 16.37
N ARG A 37 -0.63 4.29 16.25
CA ARG A 37 -1.24 3.52 17.34
C ARG A 37 -0.45 3.66 18.66
N GLY A 38 -1.16 3.83 19.77
CA GLY A 38 -0.57 3.95 21.10
C GLY A 38 0.17 5.27 21.38
N GLN A 39 0.38 6.13 20.39
CA GLN A 39 0.95 7.47 20.56
C GLN A 39 -0.17 8.51 20.73
N VAL A 40 0.18 9.64 21.37
CA VAL A 40 -0.72 10.79 21.46
C VAL A 40 -0.45 11.70 20.26
N VAL A 41 -1.47 11.89 19.42
CA VAL A 41 -1.40 12.74 18.23
C VAL A 41 -2.19 14.03 18.49
N SER A 42 -1.56 15.18 18.28
CA SER A 42 -2.21 16.48 18.46
C SER A 42 -3.38 16.69 17.48
N ALA A 43 -4.29 17.60 17.82
CA ALA A 43 -5.38 17.95 16.92
C ALA A 43 -4.86 18.56 15.61
N GLU A 44 -3.82 19.40 15.71
CA GLU A 44 -3.14 20.06 14.62
C GLU A 44 -2.54 19.04 13.65
N THR A 45 -1.81 18.05 14.14
CA THR A 45 -1.25 16.97 13.29
C THR A 45 -2.35 16.15 12.60
N LEU A 46 -3.49 15.91 13.27
CA LEU A 46 -4.62 15.25 12.63
C LEU A 46 -5.25 16.12 11.54
N ILE A 47 -5.31 17.43 11.74
CA ILE A 47 -5.79 18.38 10.73
C ILE A 47 -4.90 18.31 9.50
N ASP A 48 -3.58 18.41 9.69
CA ASP A 48 -2.60 18.35 8.60
C ASP A 48 -2.69 17.02 7.83
N ARG A 49 -2.86 15.88 8.52
CA ARG A 49 -2.97 14.58 7.84
C ARG A 49 -4.28 14.38 7.08
N VAL A 50 -5.38 14.99 7.54
CA VAL A 50 -6.72 14.79 6.96
C VAL A 50 -7.04 15.83 5.87
N TRP A 51 -6.54 17.05 6.01
CA TRP A 51 -6.80 18.16 5.09
C TRP A 51 -5.57 18.65 4.33
N GLY A 52 -4.35 18.30 4.75
CA GLY A 52 -3.12 18.81 4.12
C GLY A 52 -3.03 20.32 4.26
N ASP A 53 -2.64 20.98 3.18
CA ASP A 53 -2.40 22.43 3.15
C ASP A 53 -3.68 23.30 3.16
N PHE A 54 -4.86 22.69 3.04
CA PHE A 54 -6.13 23.41 2.96
C PHE A 54 -7.12 23.01 4.08
N PRO A 55 -6.79 23.32 5.35
CA PRO A 55 -7.73 23.12 6.45
C PRO A 55 -8.83 24.19 6.44
N PRO A 56 -10.10 23.82 6.70
CA PRO A 56 -11.15 24.80 6.98
C PRO A 56 -10.93 25.46 8.34
N ASP A 57 -11.45 26.67 8.54
CA ASP A 57 -11.37 27.38 9.84
C ASP A 57 -11.95 26.57 11.00
N SER A 58 -12.98 25.76 10.70
CA SER A 58 -13.64 24.87 11.66
C SER A 58 -12.96 23.49 11.80
N ALA A 59 -11.74 23.29 11.28
CA ALA A 59 -11.08 21.98 11.27
C ALA A 59 -10.92 21.38 12.67
N ARG A 60 -10.56 22.21 13.67
CA ARG A 60 -10.42 21.75 15.06
C ARG A 60 -11.74 21.22 15.62
N THR A 61 -12.84 21.92 15.36
CA THR A 61 -14.19 21.51 15.76
C THR A 61 -14.60 20.23 15.04
N LEU A 62 -14.32 20.13 13.73
CA LEU A 62 -14.61 18.92 12.94
C LEU A 62 -13.84 17.70 13.47
N VAL A 63 -12.57 17.86 13.84
CA VAL A 63 -11.78 16.78 14.47
C VAL A 63 -12.45 16.30 15.75
N GLN A 64 -12.85 17.21 16.64
CA GLN A 64 -13.56 16.85 17.87
C GLN A 64 -14.87 16.10 17.59
N THR A 65 -15.67 16.59 16.63
CA THR A 65 -16.91 15.92 16.21
C THR A 65 -16.63 14.53 15.66
N TYR A 66 -15.64 14.38 14.79
CA TYR A 66 -15.29 13.09 14.21
C TYR A 66 -14.75 12.12 15.26
N VAL A 67 -13.91 12.58 16.19
CA VAL A 67 -13.44 11.77 17.32
C VAL A 67 -14.62 11.31 18.17
N TRP A 68 -15.59 12.20 18.45
CA TRP A 68 -16.78 11.84 19.21
C TRP A 68 -17.64 10.79 18.49
N VAL A 69 -17.90 10.97 17.19
CA VAL A 69 -18.65 9.99 16.37
C VAL A 69 -17.90 8.64 16.34
N LEU A 70 -16.59 8.67 16.14
CA LEU A 70 -15.75 7.47 16.11
C LEU A 70 -15.74 6.76 17.47
N SER A 71 -15.59 7.49 18.57
CA SER A 71 -15.66 6.94 19.93
C SER A 71 -17.02 6.30 20.20
N ARG A 72 -18.11 6.90 19.70
CA ARG A 72 -19.45 6.30 19.83
C ARG A 72 -19.62 5.00 19.03
N ALA A 73 -18.98 4.90 17.88
CA ALA A 73 -19.02 3.70 17.04
C ALA A 73 -18.08 2.59 17.56
N LEU A 74 -16.85 2.96 17.95
CA LEU A 74 -15.76 2.04 18.31
C LEU A 74 -15.78 1.67 19.80
N GLY A 75 -16.45 2.48 20.64
CA GLY A 75 -16.40 2.39 22.09
C GLY A 75 -15.16 3.09 22.67
N ASP A 76 -14.64 2.53 23.77
CA ASP A 76 -13.59 3.15 24.61
C ASP A 76 -12.16 2.95 24.07
N VAL A 77 -12.02 2.88 22.74
CA VAL A 77 -10.75 2.60 22.05
C VAL A 77 -9.96 3.89 21.82
N ILE A 78 -10.65 5.03 21.73
CA ILE A 78 -10.04 6.35 21.53
C ILE A 78 -10.03 7.08 22.86
N GLU A 79 -8.84 7.37 23.36
CA GLU A 79 -8.63 8.19 24.55
C GLU A 79 -8.35 9.64 24.16
N THR A 80 -9.18 10.55 24.66
CA THR A 80 -8.92 11.99 24.61
C THR A 80 -7.95 12.37 25.73
N LYS A 81 -6.82 13.00 25.38
CA LYS A 81 -5.82 13.53 26.30
C LYS A 81 -5.73 15.05 26.15
N PRO A 82 -5.22 15.77 27.17
CA PRO A 82 -5.00 17.22 27.06
C PRO A 82 -4.12 17.62 25.85
N ALA A 83 -3.15 16.77 25.51
CA ALA A 83 -2.22 17.00 24.39
C ALA A 83 -2.74 16.50 23.02
N GLY A 84 -3.91 15.85 22.95
CA GLY A 84 -4.44 15.31 21.70
C GLY A 84 -5.22 14.01 21.87
N TYR A 85 -5.14 13.14 20.88
CA TYR A 85 -5.92 11.90 20.80
C TYR A 85 -5.02 10.70 20.68
N ARG A 86 -5.40 9.60 21.33
CA ARG A 86 -4.68 8.33 21.26
C ARG A 86 -5.66 7.20 20.97
N ILE A 87 -5.33 6.34 20.03
CA ILE A 87 -6.06 5.09 19.83
C ILE A 87 -5.30 3.93 20.49
N ARG A 88 -6.01 3.10 21.26
CA ARG A 88 -5.48 1.90 21.91
C ARG A 88 -6.13 0.66 21.33
N VAL A 89 -5.41 0.01 20.43
CA VAL A 89 -5.80 -1.27 19.83
C VAL A 89 -4.78 -2.31 20.25
N ALA A 90 -5.22 -3.54 20.54
CA ALA A 90 -4.32 -4.67 20.74
C ALA A 90 -3.47 -4.90 19.47
N SER A 91 -2.24 -5.36 19.63
CA SER A 91 -1.27 -5.55 18.53
C SER A 91 -1.71 -6.51 17.42
N ALA A 92 -2.68 -7.40 17.69
CA ALA A 92 -3.29 -8.28 16.67
C ALA A 92 -4.57 -7.67 16.03
N GLY A 93 -4.92 -6.44 16.40
CA GLY A 93 -6.17 -5.81 15.99
C GLY A 93 -6.10 -5.05 14.68
N THR A 94 -4.98 -5.09 13.93
CA THR A 94 -4.87 -4.40 12.64
C THR A 94 -4.32 -5.34 11.57
N ASP A 95 -4.93 -5.34 10.38
CA ASP A 95 -4.46 -6.13 9.22
C ASP A 95 -3.02 -5.78 8.80
N ARG A 96 -2.59 -4.53 9.05
CA ARG A 96 -1.19 -4.11 8.90
C ARG A 96 -0.24 -4.95 9.75
N ASP A 97 -0.60 -5.26 10.99
CA ASP A 97 0.26 -6.01 11.91
C ASP A 97 0.36 -7.46 11.47
N ARG A 98 -0.76 -8.04 11.03
CA ARG A 98 -0.79 -9.38 10.42
C ARG A 98 0.04 -9.45 9.14
N PHE A 99 -0.02 -8.43 8.28
CA PHE A 99 0.80 -8.36 7.09
C PHE A 99 2.28 -8.20 7.41
N ALA A 100 2.64 -7.34 8.36
CA ALA A 100 4.03 -7.14 8.78
C ALA A 100 4.63 -8.44 9.33
N GLU A 101 3.87 -9.17 10.17
CA GLU A 101 4.29 -10.46 10.71
C GLU A 101 4.50 -11.52 9.60
N LEU A 102 3.57 -11.62 8.64
CA LEU A 102 3.73 -12.52 7.49
C LEU A 102 4.91 -12.14 6.59
N ALA A 103 5.16 -10.84 6.41
CA ALA A 103 6.30 -10.35 5.63
C ALA A 103 7.65 -10.67 6.31
N ASP A 104 7.73 -10.48 7.63
CA ASP A 104 8.90 -10.83 8.43
C ASP A 104 9.19 -12.35 8.37
N GLN A 105 8.14 -13.18 8.48
CA GLN A 105 8.25 -14.63 8.32
C GLN A 105 8.73 -15.04 6.90
N GLY A 106 8.28 -14.33 5.86
CA GLY A 106 8.73 -14.53 4.49
C GLY A 106 10.17 -14.10 4.25
N ALA A 107 10.63 -13.03 4.90
CA ALA A 107 12.01 -12.55 4.85
C ALA A 107 13.00 -13.46 5.61
N GLN A 108 12.53 -14.11 6.67
CA GLN A 108 13.30 -15.05 7.49
C GLN A 108 13.38 -16.44 6.88
N ARG A 109 12.56 -16.76 5.87
CA ARG A 109 12.78 -17.94 5.04
C ARG A 109 14.05 -17.71 4.23
N PRO A 110 15.09 -18.57 4.37
CA PRO A 110 16.22 -18.50 3.47
C PRO A 110 15.66 -18.58 2.05
N ARG A 111 16.07 -17.65 1.18
CA ARG A 111 15.88 -17.81 -0.26
C ARG A 111 16.60 -19.09 -0.61
N THR A 112 15.91 -20.23 -0.62
CA THR A 112 16.39 -21.41 -1.32
C THR A 112 16.55 -20.92 -2.74
N ALA A 113 17.80 -20.74 -3.14
CA ALA A 113 18.19 -20.28 -4.44
C ALA A 113 17.69 -21.32 -5.44
N ASP A 114 16.44 -21.18 -5.87
CA ASP A 114 15.92 -21.87 -7.05
C ASP A 114 16.51 -21.18 -8.28
N THR A 115 17.83 -21.32 -8.41
CA THR A 115 18.64 -20.92 -9.56
C THR A 115 19.24 -22.14 -10.22
N GLN A 116 18.53 -23.27 -10.16
CA GLN A 116 18.86 -24.45 -10.93
C GLN A 116 17.63 -25.02 -11.63
N ARG A 117 16.87 -24.13 -12.26
CA ARG A 117 16.43 -24.43 -13.63
C ARG A 117 17.61 -24.12 -14.56
N PRO A 118 18.42 -25.10 -14.99
CA PRO A 118 19.33 -24.85 -16.10
C PRO A 118 18.50 -24.33 -17.27
N PRO A 119 18.97 -23.34 -18.04
CA PRO A 119 18.27 -22.95 -19.26
C PRO A 119 18.12 -24.22 -20.10
N ARG A 120 16.88 -24.63 -20.36
CA ARG A 120 16.62 -25.71 -21.31
C ARG A 120 17.12 -25.22 -22.66
N CYS A 121 18.31 -25.63 -23.06
CA CYS A 121 18.72 -25.62 -24.44
C CYS A 121 17.83 -26.62 -25.17
N SER A 122 16.83 -26.11 -25.90
CA SER A 122 16.07 -26.92 -26.85
C SER A 122 17.03 -27.40 -27.96
N PRO A 123 16.97 -28.67 -28.42
CA PRO A 123 17.98 -29.24 -29.32
C PRO A 123 17.86 -28.82 -30.80
N LYS A 124 17.21 -27.71 -31.11
CA LYS A 124 16.99 -27.27 -32.50
C LYS A 124 17.10 -25.77 -32.62
N ALA A 125 18.31 -25.32 -32.96
CA ALA A 125 18.55 -24.28 -33.96
C ALA A 125 20.07 -24.12 -34.07
N SER A 126 20.62 -24.85 -35.03
CA SER A 126 21.90 -24.57 -35.67
C SER A 126 22.05 -23.08 -35.99
N THR A 127 23.30 -22.62 -35.95
CA THR A 127 23.79 -21.31 -36.42
C THR A 127 23.34 -20.07 -35.63
N CYS A 128 23.83 -19.91 -34.40
CA CYS A 128 24.26 -18.58 -33.96
C CYS A 128 25.67 -18.35 -34.52
N GLY A 129 25.69 -17.78 -35.73
CA GLY A 129 26.90 -17.36 -36.40
C GLY A 129 27.65 -16.32 -35.57
N VAL A 130 28.90 -16.62 -35.26
CA VAL A 130 29.90 -15.64 -34.89
C VAL A 130 30.21 -14.79 -36.13
N GLY A 131 29.98 -13.49 -36.04
CA GLY A 131 30.35 -12.50 -37.06
C GLY A 131 29.20 -11.55 -37.38
N ARG A 132 29.29 -10.23 -37.26
CA ARG A 132 30.47 -9.37 -37.41
C ARG A 132 30.40 -8.11 -36.55
N ARG A 133 31.62 -7.66 -36.29
CA ARG A 133 32.09 -6.31 -35.93
C ARG A 133 31.25 -5.20 -36.56
N TRP A 134 30.72 -4.33 -35.72
CA TRP A 134 30.20 -3.02 -36.11
C TRP A 134 31.37 -2.06 -36.32
N GLU A 135 31.61 -1.65 -37.56
CA GLU A 135 32.42 -0.47 -37.90
C GLU A 135 31.51 0.50 -38.65
N GLY A 136 31.24 1.65 -38.02
CA GLY A 136 30.38 2.67 -38.59
C GLY A 136 31.14 3.55 -39.57
N SER A 137 30.50 3.91 -40.67
CA SER A 137 30.14 5.31 -41.00
C SER A 137 29.61 5.47 -42.43
N ALA A 138 28.72 6.46 -42.56
CA ALA A 138 28.32 7.19 -43.77
C ALA A 138 27.38 6.53 -44.80
N GLY A 139 26.24 7.19 -45.05
CA GLY A 139 25.45 7.03 -46.28
C GLY A 139 23.93 7.11 -46.07
N PRO A 140 23.19 7.95 -46.83
CA PRO A 140 21.82 8.37 -46.47
C PRO A 140 20.71 7.40 -46.94
N SER A 141 19.54 7.56 -46.30
CA SER A 141 18.20 7.02 -46.64
C SER A 141 17.92 6.87 -48.15
N PRO A 142 16.99 6.00 -48.63
CA PRO A 142 15.58 6.09 -48.22
C PRO A 142 14.76 4.79 -48.26
N SER A 143 13.49 4.94 -47.83
CA SER A 143 12.32 4.10 -48.17
C SER A 143 12.24 2.68 -47.59
N LEU A 144 11.44 2.56 -46.52
CA LEU A 144 10.54 1.41 -46.36
C LEU A 144 9.40 1.56 -47.38
N PRO A 145 8.88 0.46 -47.96
CA PRO A 145 7.55 0.00 -47.53
C PRO A 145 7.36 -1.53 -47.76
N PRO A 146 6.14 -2.10 -47.76
CA PRO A 146 5.20 -2.14 -46.65
C PRO A 146 4.62 -3.55 -46.50
N THR A 147 5.34 -4.54 -45.99
CA THR A 147 4.72 -5.81 -45.59
C THR A 147 5.59 -6.49 -44.55
N TRP A 148 5.38 -6.11 -43.30
CA TRP A 148 5.67 -7.02 -42.19
C TRP A 148 4.67 -8.18 -42.23
N THR A 149 4.78 -9.02 -43.27
CA THR A 149 4.17 -10.34 -43.30
C THR A 149 4.96 -11.23 -42.36
N ARG A 150 4.51 -11.18 -41.10
CA ARG A 150 4.51 -12.27 -40.15
C ARG A 150 4.36 -13.61 -40.90
N ASN A 151 5.46 -14.35 -41.03
CA ASN A 151 5.55 -15.82 -41.00
C ASN A 151 6.86 -16.27 -41.65
N ALA A 152 7.80 -16.71 -40.82
CA ALA A 152 8.44 -18.02 -40.96
C ALA A 152 9.42 -18.20 -39.78
N CYS A 153 8.96 -18.90 -38.75
CA CYS A 153 9.52 -20.23 -38.55
C CYS A 153 8.49 -21.20 -39.13
N PRO A 154 8.89 -22.37 -39.66
CA PRO A 154 10.19 -23.01 -39.49
C PRO A 154 11.20 -22.74 -40.61
#